data_AF-A0AAV2NT06-F1
#
_entry.id   AF-A0AAV2NT06-F1
#
_cell.length_a   1.000
_cell.length_b   1.000
_cell.length_c   1.000
_cell.angle_alpha   90.00
_cell.angle_beta   90.00
_cell.angle_gamma   90.00
#
_symmetry.space_group_name_H-M   'P 1'
#
loop_
_entity.id
_entity.type
_entity.pdbx_description
1 polymer ?
#
loop_
_entity_poly.entity_id
_entity_poly.type
_entity_poly.pdbx_seq_one_letter_code
_entity_poly.pdbx_strand_id
1 'polypeptide(L)'
;MPDKETDLQFLSEYIKCLKPIVEAIQSLQGEKNTYYGMLLPELMRIVKILSSLKMENLKYCGHLIEVIERNLKLRFKQFLLFDSTANDAILASVTHPFFKMKWVPKEKKEHVKALFLMETRKLKQNENDRKESSTEKKKRDESYFMLQDDSSDSSSTSEETGDLEALQYLQDRDTSFSMLKSYPTVKKIFLKYNTCLPSSAPVERLFSYGLIMRPCRRKMGDSLFEKLVLLKARSTSKEYCN
;
A
#
# COMPACT_ATOMS: atom_id res chain seq x y z
N MET A 1 -42.17 9.65 -27.24
CA MET A 1 -41.42 10.55 -26.32
C MET A 1 -39.93 10.30 -26.55
N PRO A 2 -39.32 11.00 -27.51
CA PRO A 2 -37.91 10.83 -27.88
C PRO A 2 -36.92 11.23 -26.75
N ASP A 3 -37.33 12.07 -25.81
CA ASP A 3 -36.48 12.54 -24.71
C ASP A 3 -36.06 11.40 -23.76
N LYS A 4 -36.93 10.39 -23.55
CA LYS A 4 -36.62 9.27 -22.63
C LYS A 4 -35.48 8.38 -23.13
N GLU A 5 -35.35 8.16 -24.44
CA GLU A 5 -34.28 7.31 -25.00
C GLU A 5 -32.92 8.00 -24.96
N THR A 6 -32.88 9.31 -25.21
CA THR A 6 -31.65 10.11 -25.12
C THR A 6 -31.16 10.21 -23.67
N ASP A 7 -32.07 10.42 -22.71
CA ASP A 7 -31.76 10.43 -21.27
C ASP A 7 -31.22 9.07 -20.79
N LEU A 8 -31.81 7.96 -21.24
CA LEU A 8 -31.35 6.62 -20.88
C LEU A 8 -29.96 6.31 -21.47
N GLN A 9 -29.68 6.77 -22.70
CA GLN A 9 -28.35 6.64 -23.30
C GLN A 9 -27.31 7.48 -22.55
N PHE A 10 -27.66 8.70 -22.15
CA PHE A 10 -26.82 9.55 -21.31
C PHE A 10 -26.48 8.87 -19.98
N LEU A 11 -27.49 8.37 -19.26
CA LEU A 11 -27.30 7.69 -17.97
C LEU A 11 -26.42 6.44 -18.10
N SER A 12 -26.60 5.68 -19.19
CA SER A 12 -25.76 4.51 -19.48
C SER A 12 -24.30 4.90 -19.69
N GLU A 13 -24.02 5.92 -20.50
CA GLU A 13 -22.66 6.44 -20.68
C GLU A 13 -22.08 6.97 -19.35
N TYR A 14 -22.88 7.70 -18.57
CA TYR A 14 -22.47 8.27 -17.29
C TYR A 14 -22.05 7.19 -16.29
N ILE A 15 -22.87 6.13 -16.14
CA ILE A 15 -22.55 4.98 -15.28
C ILE A 15 -21.27 4.31 -15.77
N LYS A 16 -21.12 4.10 -17.08
CA LYS A 16 -19.91 3.50 -17.67
C LYS A 16 -18.65 4.31 -17.32
N CYS A 17 -18.72 5.64 -17.37
CA CYS A 17 -17.60 6.52 -17.08
C CYS A 17 -17.19 6.53 -15.59
N LEU A 18 -18.18 6.50 -14.68
CA LEU A 18 -17.92 6.58 -13.25
C LEU A 18 -17.65 5.24 -12.58
N LYS A 19 -18.15 4.15 -13.14
CA LYS A 19 -17.93 2.78 -12.64
C LYS A 19 -16.48 2.49 -12.23
N PRO A 20 -15.44 2.74 -13.05
CA PRO A 20 -14.06 2.43 -12.65
C PRO A 20 -13.56 3.22 -11.43
N ILE A 21 -14.09 4.43 -11.21
CA ILE A 21 -13.75 5.28 -10.07
C ILE A 21 -14.45 4.76 -8.81
N VAL A 22 -15.72 4.40 -8.92
CA VAL A 22 -16.48 3.80 -7.82
C VAL A 22 -15.84 2.49 -7.37
N GLU A 23 -15.48 1.62 -8.32
CA GLU A 23 -14.79 0.35 -8.02
C GLU A 23 -13.45 0.57 -7.32
N ALA A 24 -12.67 1.58 -7.75
CA ALA A 24 -11.41 1.91 -7.10
C ALA A 24 -11.61 2.42 -5.68
N ILE A 25 -12.60 3.29 -5.46
CA ILE A 25 -12.95 3.78 -4.12
C ILE A 25 -13.35 2.60 -3.24
N GLN A 26 -14.21 1.70 -3.73
CA GLN A 26 -14.64 0.52 -2.98
C GLN A 26 -13.46 -0.41 -2.63
N SER A 27 -12.53 -0.61 -3.56
CA SER A 27 -11.31 -1.39 -3.32
C SER A 27 -10.43 -0.77 -2.23
N LEU A 28 -10.20 0.55 -2.29
CA LEU A 28 -9.37 1.29 -1.33
C LEU A 28 -10.06 1.54 0.01
N GLN A 29 -11.39 1.50 0.06
CA GLN A 29 -12.18 1.63 1.28
C GLN A 29 -12.62 0.27 1.84
N GLY A 30 -12.10 -0.84 1.32
CA GLY A 30 -12.37 -2.17 1.87
C GLY A 30 -11.97 -2.28 3.35
N GLU A 31 -12.67 -3.16 4.08
CA GLU A 31 -12.28 -3.51 5.47
C GLU A 31 -11.31 -4.71 5.50
N LYS A 32 -11.38 -5.58 4.49
CA LYS A 32 -10.57 -6.81 4.40
C LYS A 32 -9.47 -6.66 3.34
N ASN A 33 -8.26 -7.07 3.69
CA ASN A 33 -7.09 -7.11 2.79
C ASN A 33 -6.78 -5.77 2.09
N THR A 34 -7.11 -4.66 2.76
CA THR A 34 -6.87 -3.33 2.23
C THR A 34 -5.55 -2.79 2.77
N TYR A 35 -4.54 -2.75 1.90
CA TYR A 35 -3.19 -2.29 2.23
C TYR A 35 -2.89 -0.96 1.54
N TYR A 36 -2.00 -0.16 2.14
CA TYR A 36 -1.55 1.08 1.49
C TYR A 36 -0.97 0.84 0.08
N GLY A 37 -0.28 -0.29 -0.10
CA GLY A 37 0.32 -0.69 -1.37
C GLY A 37 -0.66 -0.93 -2.52
N MET A 38 -1.97 -0.92 -2.28
CA MET A 38 -2.96 -0.98 -3.35
C MET A 38 -3.21 0.38 -4.02
N LEU A 39 -2.86 1.49 -3.36
CA LEU A 39 -3.16 2.85 -3.82
C LEU A 39 -2.57 3.16 -5.19
N LEU A 40 -1.25 2.99 -5.37
CA LEU A 40 -0.58 3.30 -6.63
C LEU A 40 -1.03 2.40 -7.79
N PRO A 41 -1.11 1.06 -7.64
CA PRO A 41 -1.68 0.19 -8.66
C PRO A 41 -3.08 0.63 -9.10
N GLU A 42 -3.96 0.99 -8.16
CA GLU A 42 -5.31 1.46 -8.47
C GLU A 42 -5.31 2.81 -9.18
N LEU A 43 -4.50 3.78 -8.74
CA LEU A 43 -4.37 5.07 -9.42
C LEU A 43 -3.90 4.90 -10.88
N MET A 44 -2.90 4.06 -11.11
CA MET A 44 -2.40 3.77 -12.46
C MET A 44 -3.44 3.05 -13.32
N ARG A 45 -4.23 2.15 -12.72
CA ARG A 45 -5.33 1.47 -13.40
C ARG A 45 -6.41 2.46 -13.83
N ILE A 46 -6.86 3.34 -12.94
CA ILE A 46 -7.90 4.34 -13.24
C ILE A 46 -7.43 5.28 -14.36
N VAL A 47 -6.21 5.82 -14.28
CA VAL A 47 -5.69 6.73 -15.32
C VAL A 47 -5.68 6.06 -16.69
N LYS A 48 -5.28 4.78 -16.77
CA LYS A 48 -5.31 4.00 -18.02
C LYS A 48 -6.73 3.79 -18.54
N ILE A 49 -7.68 3.44 -17.66
CA ILE A 49 -9.08 3.23 -18.04
C ILE A 49 -9.73 4.54 -18.52
N LEU A 50 -9.49 5.66 -17.83
CA LEU A 50 -9.99 6.96 -18.26
C LEU A 50 -9.40 7.36 -19.62
N SER A 51 -8.11 7.09 -19.84
CA SER A 51 -7.47 7.32 -21.14
C SER A 51 -8.07 6.46 -22.25
N SER A 52 -8.40 5.19 -21.98
CA SER A 52 -9.07 4.34 -22.97
C SER A 52 -10.50 4.78 -23.25
N LEU A 53 -11.26 5.19 -22.22
CA LEU A 53 -12.62 5.71 -22.39
C LEU A 53 -12.64 7.00 -23.20
N LYS A 54 -11.60 7.83 -23.09
CA LYS A 54 -11.44 9.03 -23.93
C LYS A 54 -11.29 8.68 -25.42
N MET A 55 -10.68 7.53 -25.75
CA MET A 55 -10.52 7.07 -27.14
C MET A 55 -11.80 6.48 -27.73
N GLU A 56 -12.78 6.10 -26.90
CA GLU A 56 -14.03 5.51 -27.36
C GLU A 56 -15.02 6.54 -27.96
N ASN A 57 -14.68 7.83 -28.05
CA ASN A 57 -15.51 8.90 -28.62
C ASN A 57 -16.97 8.88 -28.12
N LEU A 58 -17.13 8.97 -26.80
CA LEU A 58 -18.43 9.04 -26.13
C LEU A 58 -19.22 10.27 -26.59
N LYS A 59 -20.53 10.13 -26.80
CA LYS A 59 -21.38 11.20 -27.35
C LYS A 59 -21.66 12.29 -26.33
N TYR A 60 -21.86 11.93 -25.06
CA TYR A 60 -22.29 12.88 -24.04
C TYR A 60 -21.24 13.09 -22.95
N CYS A 61 -20.54 12.04 -22.53
CA CYS A 61 -19.64 12.08 -21.37
C CYS A 61 -18.17 12.43 -21.68
N GLY A 62 -17.84 12.83 -22.91
CA GLY A 62 -16.45 13.12 -23.32
C GLY A 62 -15.78 14.20 -22.47
N HIS A 63 -16.45 15.35 -22.30
CA HIS A 63 -15.94 16.46 -21.47
C HIS A 63 -15.83 16.08 -19.99
N LEU A 64 -16.77 15.27 -19.48
CA LEU A 64 -16.76 14.78 -18.11
C LEU A 64 -15.49 13.97 -17.81
N ILE A 65 -15.14 13.01 -18.69
CA ILE A 65 -13.91 12.22 -18.55
C ILE A 65 -12.69 13.13 -18.58
N GLU A 66 -12.64 14.10 -19.49
CA GLU A 66 -11.49 15.00 -19.58
C GLU A 66 -11.28 15.80 -18.30
N VAL A 67 -12.37 16.34 -17.72
CA VAL A 67 -12.33 17.06 -16.45
C VAL A 67 -11.90 16.14 -15.32
N ILE A 68 -12.45 14.94 -15.23
CA ILE A 68 -12.10 13.97 -14.18
C ILE A 68 -10.63 13.56 -14.30
N GLU A 69 -10.16 13.19 -15.49
CA GLU A 69 -8.78 12.79 -15.74
C GLU A 69 -7.80 13.90 -15.34
N ARG A 70 -8.09 15.15 -15.75
CA ARG A 70 -7.29 16.32 -15.39
C ARG A 70 -7.21 16.52 -13.88
N ASN A 71 -8.36 16.52 -13.20
CA ASN A 71 -8.41 16.71 -11.75
C ASN A 71 -7.74 15.57 -10.98
N LEU A 72 -7.88 14.33 -11.46
CA LEU A 72 -7.23 13.17 -10.86
C LEU A 72 -5.71 13.27 -10.99
N LYS A 73 -5.21 13.65 -12.17
CA LYS A 73 -3.77 13.88 -12.39
C LYS A 73 -3.22 15.02 -11.53
N LEU A 74 -3.99 16.11 -11.36
CA LEU A 74 -3.59 17.23 -10.50
C LEU A 74 -3.55 16.84 -9.03
N ARG A 75 -4.62 16.18 -8.54
CA ARG A 75 -4.74 15.78 -7.13
C ARG A 75 -3.69 14.75 -6.73
N PHE A 76 -3.37 13.81 -7.61
CA PHE A 76 -2.41 12.73 -7.34
C PHE A 76 -1.07 12.93 -8.06
N LYS A 77 -0.74 14.17 -8.43
CA LYS A 77 0.49 14.50 -9.19
C LYS A 77 1.74 13.94 -8.53
N GLN A 78 1.87 14.05 -7.22
CA GLN A 78 3.01 13.54 -6.44
C GLN A 78 3.21 12.02 -6.64
N PHE A 79 2.13 11.25 -6.68
CA PHE A 79 2.14 9.79 -6.86
C PHE A 79 2.45 9.41 -8.30
N LEU A 80 1.88 10.14 -9.27
CA LEU A 80 2.10 9.89 -10.71
C LEU A 80 3.50 10.28 -11.18
N LEU A 81 4.07 11.33 -10.58
CA LEU A 81 5.41 11.80 -10.88
C LEU A 81 6.51 11.02 -10.13
N PHE A 82 6.16 10.24 -9.12
CA PHE A 82 7.11 9.54 -8.25
C PHE A 82 8.00 10.56 -7.52
N ASP A 83 7.37 11.56 -6.94
CA ASP A 83 8.04 12.51 -6.07
C ASP A 83 8.50 11.80 -4.78
N SER A 84 9.52 12.36 -4.13
CA SER A 84 10.09 11.89 -2.87
C SER A 84 9.05 11.65 -1.77
N THR A 85 7.97 12.44 -1.73
CA THR A 85 6.86 12.29 -0.78
C THR A 85 6.02 11.04 -1.03
N ALA A 86 6.08 10.46 -2.23
CA ALA A 86 5.35 9.25 -2.61
C ALA A 86 6.21 7.97 -2.46
N ASN A 87 7.46 8.09 -1.99
CA ASN A 87 8.36 6.95 -1.80
C ASN A 87 7.74 5.87 -0.92
N ASP A 88 7.05 6.25 0.15
CA ASP A 88 6.38 5.32 1.07
C ASP A 88 5.30 4.51 0.36
N ALA A 89 4.51 5.15 -0.51
CA ALA A 89 3.49 4.48 -1.31
C ALA A 89 4.14 3.54 -2.33
N ILE A 90 5.23 3.97 -2.97
CA ILE A 90 5.98 3.16 -3.93
C ILE A 90 6.51 1.89 -3.25
N LEU A 91 7.15 2.03 -2.09
CA LEU A 91 7.67 0.91 -1.30
C LEU A 91 6.55 -0.03 -0.84
N ALA A 92 5.41 0.53 -0.39
CA ALA A 92 4.25 -0.26 -0.02
C ALA A 92 3.73 -1.11 -1.21
N SER A 93 3.63 -0.51 -2.40
CA SER A 93 3.13 -1.18 -3.60
C SER A 93 4.10 -2.22 -4.17
N VAL A 94 5.40 -1.99 -4.10
CA VAL A 94 6.43 -2.94 -4.57
C VAL A 94 6.51 -4.16 -3.66
N THR A 95 6.34 -3.97 -2.36
CA THR A 95 6.40 -5.07 -1.38
C THR A 95 5.12 -5.90 -1.32
N HIS A 96 4.07 -5.49 -2.03
CA HIS A 96 2.83 -6.25 -2.11
C HIS A 96 2.97 -7.42 -3.10
N PRO A 97 2.87 -8.70 -2.66
CA PRO A 97 3.16 -9.88 -3.50
C PRO A 97 2.35 -9.97 -4.80
N PHE A 98 1.11 -9.48 -4.79
CA PHE A 98 0.24 -9.48 -5.98
C PHE A 98 0.70 -8.49 -7.07
N PHE A 99 1.15 -7.29 -6.68
CA PHE A 99 1.43 -6.18 -7.59
C PHE A 99 2.90 -6.12 -8.01
N LYS A 100 3.84 -6.24 -7.06
CA LYS A 100 5.29 -6.13 -7.25
C LYS A 100 5.63 -4.97 -8.21
N MET A 101 6.09 -5.31 -9.43
CA MET A 101 6.49 -4.36 -10.47
C MET A 101 5.50 -4.25 -11.65
N LYS A 102 4.33 -4.91 -11.59
CA LYS A 102 3.36 -4.97 -12.71
C LYS A 102 2.72 -3.62 -13.02
N TRP A 103 2.54 -2.78 -12.00
CA TRP A 103 1.89 -1.47 -12.12
C TRP A 103 2.83 -0.36 -12.59
N VAL A 104 4.15 -0.57 -12.50
CA VAL A 104 5.17 0.46 -12.76
C VAL A 104 5.39 0.65 -14.27
N PRO A 105 5.32 1.90 -14.79
CA PRO A 105 5.71 2.22 -16.18
C PRO A 105 7.14 1.81 -16.48
N LYS A 106 7.44 1.38 -17.72
CA LYS A 106 8.75 0.80 -18.07
C LYS A 106 9.90 1.76 -17.77
N GLU A 107 9.68 3.05 -17.99
CA GLU A 107 10.63 4.15 -17.83
C GLU A 107 11.04 4.34 -16.37
N LYS A 108 10.15 4.01 -15.43
CA LYS A 108 10.35 4.21 -13.99
C LYS A 108 10.70 2.93 -13.23
N LYS A 109 10.79 1.78 -13.91
CA LYS A 109 11.08 0.50 -13.26
C LYS A 109 12.45 0.50 -12.58
N GLU A 110 13.45 1.09 -13.20
CA GLU A 110 14.81 1.16 -12.64
C GLU A 110 14.84 2.04 -11.39
N HIS A 111 14.19 3.20 -11.44
CA HIS A 111 14.07 4.10 -10.29
C HIS A 111 13.40 3.40 -9.09
N VAL A 112 12.29 2.72 -9.32
CA VAL A 112 11.57 1.98 -8.27
C VAL A 112 12.41 0.84 -7.70
N LYS A 113 13.16 0.12 -8.53
CA LYS A 113 14.11 -0.91 -8.08
C LYS A 113 15.21 -0.31 -7.21
N ALA A 114 15.82 0.80 -7.64
CA ALA A 114 16.88 1.46 -6.90
C ALA A 114 16.38 1.96 -5.53
N LEU A 115 15.18 2.55 -5.47
CA LEU A 115 14.55 2.94 -4.20
C LEU A 115 14.30 1.76 -3.28
N PHE A 116 13.81 0.65 -3.81
CA PHE A 116 13.55 -0.55 -3.04
C PHE A 116 14.83 -1.14 -2.44
N LEU A 117 15.91 -1.22 -3.24
CA LEU A 117 17.22 -1.69 -2.79
C LEU A 117 17.85 -0.74 -1.77
N MET A 118 17.68 0.57 -1.94
CA MET A 118 18.16 1.55 -0.97
C MET A 118 17.50 1.35 0.40
N GLU A 119 16.18 1.07 0.42
CA GLU A 119 15.46 0.85 1.68
C GLU A 119 15.83 -0.48 2.34
N THR A 120 16.07 -1.55 1.56
CA THR A 120 16.55 -2.83 2.12
C THR A 120 17.92 -2.67 2.78
N ARG A 121 18.83 -1.90 2.18
CA ARG A 121 20.14 -1.58 2.75
C ARG A 121 20.02 -0.81 4.06
N LYS A 122 19.20 0.24 4.09
CA LYS A 122 18.95 1.04 5.32
C LYS A 122 18.43 0.20 6.48
N LEU A 123 17.53 -0.75 6.21
CA LEU A 123 17.02 -1.62 7.27
C LEU A 123 18.10 -2.56 7.83
N LYS A 124 18.96 -3.11 6.99
CA LYS A 124 20.05 -3.97 7.45
C LYS A 124 21.11 -3.21 8.25
N GLN A 125 21.45 -2.00 7.83
CA GLN A 125 22.37 -1.13 8.59
C GLN A 125 21.82 -0.85 10.01
N ASN A 126 20.55 -0.48 10.12
CA ASN A 126 19.89 -0.28 11.42
C ASN A 126 19.85 -1.56 12.28
N GLU A 127 19.85 -2.76 11.69
CA GLU A 127 19.94 -4.02 12.45
C GLU A 127 21.34 -4.32 12.95
N ASN A 128 22.37 -3.98 12.17
CA ASN A 128 23.76 -4.13 12.59
C ASN A 128 24.09 -3.16 13.74
N ASP A 129 23.67 -1.89 13.63
CA ASP A 129 23.85 -0.89 14.69
C ASP A 129 23.13 -1.29 16.00
N ARG A 130 21.94 -1.89 15.90
CA ARG A 130 21.20 -2.42 17.05
C ARG A 130 21.88 -3.63 17.67
N LYS A 131 22.46 -4.52 16.87
CA LYS A 131 23.21 -5.68 17.40
C LYS A 131 24.48 -5.24 18.13
N GLU A 132 25.23 -4.27 17.59
CA GLU A 132 26.42 -3.73 18.24
C GLU A 132 26.11 -3.09 19.61
N SER A 133 25.01 -2.36 19.73
CA SER A 133 24.56 -1.79 21.02
C SER A 133 24.11 -2.82 22.07
N SER A 134 23.87 -4.07 21.68
CA SER A 134 23.45 -5.16 22.58
C SER A 134 24.59 -6.08 23.01
N THR A 135 25.76 -5.97 22.40
CA THR A 135 26.94 -6.82 22.68
C THR A 135 27.80 -6.35 23.86
N GLU A 136 27.51 -5.22 24.50
CA GLU A 136 28.28 -4.77 25.67
C GLU A 136 27.98 -5.52 26.98
N LYS A 137 27.04 -6.50 27.01
CA LYS A 137 26.68 -7.23 28.26
C LYS A 137 26.75 -8.76 28.23
N LYS A 138 27.51 -9.37 27.31
CA LYS A 138 27.90 -10.79 27.44
C LYS A 138 29.39 -10.99 27.13
N LYS A 139 30.26 -10.59 28.07
CA LYS A 139 31.57 -11.21 28.22
C LYS A 139 31.46 -12.33 29.25
N ARG A 140 31.45 -13.59 28.80
CA ARG A 140 32.15 -14.73 29.43
C ARG A 140 32.07 -15.96 28.53
N ASP A 141 33.26 -16.44 28.21
CA ASP A 141 33.65 -17.81 27.83
C ASP A 141 33.16 -18.40 26.50
N GLU A 142 33.73 -17.92 25.40
CA GLU A 142 33.77 -18.64 24.10
C GLU A 142 35.19 -18.60 23.48
N SER A 143 36.25 -18.60 24.31
CA SER A 143 37.65 -18.70 23.81
C SER A 143 38.16 -20.15 23.69
N TYR A 144 37.27 -21.15 23.70
CA TYR A 144 37.63 -22.58 23.73
C TYR A 144 37.68 -23.24 22.33
N PHE A 145 37.22 -22.57 21.27
CA PHE A 145 37.20 -23.12 19.90
C PHE A 145 37.80 -22.18 18.85
N MET A 146 38.97 -21.60 19.14
CA MET A 146 39.76 -20.92 18.12
C MET A 146 40.63 -21.94 17.37
N LEU A 147 40.04 -22.59 16.36
CA LEU A 147 40.80 -23.12 15.23
C LEU A 147 40.76 -22.07 14.13
N GLN A 148 41.87 -21.35 14.07
CA GLN A 148 42.23 -20.35 13.09
C GLN A 148 42.38 -21.00 11.71
N ASP A 149 41.65 -20.50 10.72
CA ASP A 149 42.14 -20.48 9.34
C ASP A 149 41.90 -19.08 8.79
N ASP A 150 42.99 -18.49 8.29
CA ASP A 150 43.10 -17.13 7.82
C ASP A 150 42.29 -16.96 6.52
N SER A 151 41.25 -16.12 6.54
CA SER A 151 40.92 -15.33 5.37
C SER A 151 40.37 -13.97 5.77
N SER A 152 41.21 -12.99 5.50
CA SER A 152 41.00 -11.57 5.68
C SER A 152 40.02 -11.06 4.62
N ASP A 153 38.72 -11.04 4.91
CA ASP A 153 37.79 -10.05 4.34
C ASP A 153 36.43 -10.06 5.06
N SER A 154 36.22 -9.17 6.03
CA SER A 154 34.98 -9.12 6.82
C SER A 154 34.38 -7.71 6.92
N SER A 155 34.30 -7.01 5.79
CA SER A 155 33.55 -5.74 5.72
C SER A 155 32.60 -5.58 4.54
N SER A 156 32.51 -6.55 3.61
CA SER A 156 31.73 -6.41 2.36
C SER A 156 30.53 -7.36 2.19
N THR A 157 30.42 -8.44 2.96
CA THR A 157 29.47 -9.53 2.64
C THR A 157 28.02 -9.32 3.10
N SER A 158 27.74 -8.34 3.98
CA SER A 158 26.38 -8.13 4.50
C SER A 158 25.46 -7.31 3.59
N GLU A 159 26.05 -6.46 2.73
CA GLU A 159 25.33 -5.59 1.79
C GLU A 159 24.70 -6.41 0.63
N GLU A 160 25.45 -7.38 0.10
CA GLU A 160 25.03 -8.19 -1.05
C GLU A 160 23.86 -9.13 -0.72
N THR A 161 23.80 -9.67 0.49
CA THR A 161 22.74 -10.62 0.89
C THR A 161 21.34 -9.99 0.91
N GLY A 162 21.23 -8.69 1.21
CA GLY A 162 19.94 -8.00 1.27
C GLY A 162 19.41 -7.65 -0.11
N ASP A 163 20.31 -7.24 -0.98
CA ASP A 163 20.00 -6.95 -2.37
C ASP A 163 19.67 -8.24 -3.14
N LEU A 164 20.37 -9.34 -2.87
CA LEU A 164 20.05 -10.66 -3.41
C LEU A 164 18.65 -11.12 -3.01
N GLU A 165 18.29 -11.02 -1.73
CA GLU A 165 16.95 -11.36 -1.22
C GLU A 165 15.86 -10.52 -1.92
N ALA A 166 16.09 -9.20 -2.03
CA ALA A 166 15.17 -8.25 -2.66
C ALA A 166 15.00 -8.53 -4.15
N LEU A 167 16.09 -8.82 -4.87
CA LEU A 167 16.06 -9.17 -6.29
C LEU A 167 15.37 -10.52 -6.53
N GLN A 168 15.62 -11.51 -5.66
CA GLN A 168 14.97 -12.81 -5.73
C GLN A 168 13.45 -12.68 -5.53
N TYR A 169 13.02 -11.89 -4.55
CA TYR A 169 11.59 -11.57 -4.35
C TYR A 169 10.93 -10.95 -5.60
N LEU A 170 11.64 -10.06 -6.29
CA LEU A 170 11.12 -9.42 -7.51
C LEU A 170 11.02 -10.38 -8.70
N GLN A 171 11.86 -11.42 -8.76
CA GLN A 171 11.85 -12.44 -9.80
C GLN A 171 10.82 -13.55 -9.54
N ASP A 172 10.53 -13.82 -8.27
CA ASP A 172 9.60 -14.84 -7.84
C ASP A 172 8.17 -14.59 -8.40
N ARG A 173 7.51 -15.65 -8.87
CA ARG A 173 6.19 -15.55 -9.51
C ARG A 173 5.02 -15.69 -8.54
N ASP A 174 5.26 -16.16 -7.31
CA ASP A 174 4.14 -16.33 -6.39
C ASP A 174 3.54 -14.97 -5.98
N THR A 175 2.22 -14.98 -5.81
CA THR A 175 1.42 -13.81 -5.46
C THR A 175 0.80 -13.93 -4.06
N SER A 176 1.10 -15.02 -3.35
CA SER A 176 0.56 -15.30 -2.03
C SER A 176 1.32 -14.54 -0.93
N PHE A 177 0.62 -14.16 0.14
CA PHE A 177 1.25 -13.54 1.32
C PHE A 177 2.18 -14.50 2.06
N SER A 178 2.04 -15.81 1.85
CA SER A 178 2.93 -16.83 2.42
C SER A 178 4.39 -16.64 1.96
N MET A 179 4.61 -16.10 0.76
CA MET A 179 5.95 -15.78 0.24
C MET A 179 6.73 -14.86 1.18
N LEU A 180 6.07 -13.91 1.85
CA LEU A 180 6.74 -12.96 2.74
C LEU A 180 7.42 -13.65 3.92
N LYS A 181 7.10 -14.91 4.23
CA LYS A 181 7.81 -15.68 5.27
C LYS A 181 9.23 -16.07 4.83
N SER A 182 9.44 -16.28 3.52
CA SER A 182 10.73 -16.67 2.94
C SER A 182 11.69 -15.48 2.80
N TYR A 183 11.15 -14.25 2.77
CA TYR A 183 11.91 -13.01 2.61
C TYR A 183 11.74 -12.09 3.83
N PRO A 184 12.50 -12.30 4.92
CA PRO A 184 12.35 -11.57 6.18
C PRO A 184 12.59 -10.06 6.06
N THR A 185 13.51 -9.62 5.19
CA THR A 185 13.81 -8.19 5.00
C THR A 185 12.65 -7.51 4.29
N VAL A 186 12.13 -8.13 3.23
CA VAL A 186 10.97 -7.63 2.46
C VAL A 186 9.72 -7.59 3.34
N LYS A 187 9.53 -8.59 4.21
CA LYS A 187 8.42 -8.62 5.17
C LYS A 187 8.45 -7.45 6.14
N LYS A 188 9.63 -7.03 6.61
CA LYS A 188 9.75 -5.86 7.50
C LYS A 188 9.35 -4.57 6.77
N ILE A 189 9.79 -4.40 5.53
CA ILE A 189 9.38 -3.26 4.69
C ILE A 189 7.86 -3.30 4.46
N PHE A 190 7.32 -4.47 4.12
CA PHE A 190 5.88 -4.66 3.94
C PHE A 190 5.12 -4.22 5.20
N LEU A 191 5.49 -4.68 6.39
CA LEU A 191 4.82 -4.30 7.63
C LEU A 191 4.99 -2.81 7.96
N LYS A 192 6.15 -2.21 7.67
CA LYS A 192 6.41 -0.79 7.93
C LYS A 192 5.50 0.12 7.09
N TYR A 193 5.34 -0.19 5.80
CA TYR A 193 4.66 0.71 4.86
C TYR A 193 3.22 0.30 4.50
N ASN A 194 2.85 -0.98 4.62
CA ASN A 194 1.49 -1.45 4.29
C ASN A 194 0.52 -1.48 5.48
N THR A 195 0.97 -1.16 6.70
CA THR A 195 0.10 -1.08 7.89
C THR A 195 -0.78 0.17 7.91
N CYS A 196 -0.40 1.22 7.17
CA CYS A 196 -1.24 2.39 6.97
C CYS A 196 -2.48 2.02 6.14
N LEU A 197 -3.66 2.43 6.59
CA LEU A 197 -4.87 2.29 5.79
C LEU A 197 -4.85 3.35 4.67
N PRO A 198 -5.22 3.00 3.43
CA PRO A 198 -5.28 3.96 2.33
C PRO A 198 -6.47 4.93 2.43
N SER A 199 -7.42 4.70 3.33
CA SER A 199 -8.59 5.57 3.54
C SER A 199 -9.01 5.64 5.01
N SER A 200 -9.57 6.78 5.40
CA SER A 200 -10.27 6.98 6.68
C SER A 200 -11.63 6.27 6.75
N ALA A 201 -12.18 5.79 5.62
CA ALA A 201 -13.53 5.23 5.56
C ALA A 201 -13.81 4.06 6.54
N PRO A 202 -12.87 3.14 6.85
CA PRO A 202 -13.08 2.14 7.90
C PRO A 202 -13.29 2.78 9.28
N VAL A 203 -12.55 3.85 9.57
CA VAL A 203 -12.66 4.62 10.81
C VAL A 203 -13.96 5.41 10.83
N GLU A 204 -14.32 6.09 9.73
CA GLU A 204 -15.59 6.80 9.60
C GLU A 204 -16.79 5.87 9.80
N ARG A 205 -16.74 4.65 9.28
CA ARG A 205 -17.78 3.64 9.54
C ARG A 205 -17.89 3.29 11.02
N LEU A 206 -16.75 3.04 11.68
CA LEU A 206 -16.72 2.78 13.12
C LEU A 206 -17.41 3.91 13.91
N PHE A 207 -17.20 5.16 13.49
CA PHE A 207 -17.87 6.31 14.07
C PHE A 207 -19.32 6.52 13.57
N SER A 208 -19.69 6.09 12.37
CA SER A 208 -21.03 6.29 11.79
C SER A 208 -22.06 5.29 12.32
N TYR A 209 -21.64 4.06 12.63
CA TYR A 209 -22.47 3.10 13.38
C TYR A 209 -22.90 3.69 14.74
N GLY A 210 -22.04 4.56 15.26
CA GLY A 210 -22.35 5.47 16.33
C GLY A 210 -23.05 6.72 15.83
N LEU A 211 -24.38 6.69 15.74
CA LEU A 211 -25.24 7.88 15.77
C LEU A 211 -25.10 8.69 17.10
N ILE A 212 -23.90 8.74 17.67
CA ILE A 212 -23.47 9.18 19.00
C ILE A 212 -23.48 10.71 19.07
N MET A 213 -23.28 11.39 17.93
CA MET A 213 -23.34 12.85 17.81
C MET A 213 -24.70 13.37 17.32
N ARG A 214 -25.78 12.57 17.37
CA ARG A 214 -27.13 13.07 17.08
C ARG A 214 -27.71 13.82 18.28
N PRO A 215 -28.50 14.91 18.07
CA PRO A 215 -29.00 15.77 19.16
C PRO A 215 -29.82 15.06 20.25
N CYS A 216 -30.42 13.89 19.96
CA CYS A 216 -31.37 13.20 20.85
C CYS A 216 -30.78 12.07 21.71
N ARG A 217 -29.46 11.81 21.71
CA ARG A 217 -28.86 10.83 22.64
C ARG A 217 -28.14 11.52 23.79
N ARG A 218 -28.28 10.94 24.99
CA ARG A 218 -27.60 11.40 26.22
C ARG A 218 -26.10 11.47 25.98
N LYS A 219 -25.49 12.57 26.41
CA LYS A 219 -24.04 12.81 26.40
C LYS A 219 -23.34 11.63 27.08
N MET A 220 -22.68 10.80 26.29
CA MET A 220 -21.79 9.75 26.78
C MET A 220 -20.48 10.44 27.18
N GLY A 221 -19.96 10.15 28.38
CA GLY A 221 -18.65 10.68 28.77
C GLY A 221 -17.54 10.10 27.91
N ASP A 222 -16.50 10.90 27.63
CA ASP A 222 -15.41 10.56 26.70
C ASP A 222 -14.77 9.20 27.01
N SER A 223 -14.54 8.89 28.30
CA SER A 223 -13.94 7.63 28.73
C SER A 223 -14.79 6.39 28.44
N LEU A 224 -16.12 6.52 28.48
CA LEU A 224 -17.04 5.43 28.16
C LEU A 224 -17.16 5.28 26.64
N PHE A 225 -17.12 6.40 25.92
CA PHE A 225 -17.10 6.43 24.47
C PHE A 225 -15.85 5.73 23.91
N GLU A 226 -14.66 6.06 24.40
CA GLU A 226 -13.41 5.39 24.00
C GLU A 226 -13.48 3.88 24.23
N LYS A 227 -13.94 3.45 25.42
CA LYS A 227 -14.12 2.03 25.73
C LYS A 227 -15.11 1.35 24.78
N LEU A 228 -16.21 2.00 24.44
CA LEU A 228 -17.20 1.47 23.49
C LEU A 228 -16.59 1.31 22.09
N VAL A 229 -15.87 2.34 21.60
CA VAL A 229 -15.21 2.32 20.29
C VAL A 229 -14.18 1.19 20.23
N LEU A 230 -13.35 1.04 21.26
CA LEU A 230 -12.35 -0.04 21.34
C LEU A 230 -12.97 -1.44 21.39
N LEU A 231 -14.01 -1.63 22.22
CA LEU A 231 -14.73 -2.89 22.28
C LEU A 231 -15.36 -3.23 20.92
N LYS A 232 -15.92 -2.23 20.23
CA LYS A 232 -16.55 -2.45 18.92
C LYS A 232 -15.52 -2.77 17.84
N ALA A 233 -14.41 -2.03 17.76
CA ALA A 233 -13.32 -2.31 16.83
C ALA A 233 -12.77 -3.74 16.97
N ARG A 234 -12.70 -4.24 18.22
CA ARG A 234 -12.31 -5.63 18.49
C ARG A 234 -13.39 -6.63 18.05
N SER A 235 -14.67 -6.35 18.30
CA SER A 235 -15.76 -7.22 17.85
C SER A 235 -15.86 -7.29 16.32
N THR A 236 -15.70 -6.16 15.63
CA THR A 236 -15.58 -6.11 14.16
C THR A 236 -14.27 -6.66 13.62
N SER A 237 -13.33 -7.06 14.48
CA SER A 237 -12.18 -7.86 14.05
C SER A 237 -12.43 -9.36 14.26
N LYS A 238 -13.22 -9.73 15.29
CA LYS A 238 -13.55 -11.14 15.62
C LYS A 238 -14.60 -11.76 14.71
N GLU A 239 -15.63 -11.03 14.31
CA GLU A 239 -16.61 -11.49 13.29
C GLU A 239 -15.96 -11.71 11.91
N TYR A 240 -14.69 -11.31 11.76
CA TYR A 240 -13.99 -11.22 10.48
C TYR A 240 -12.75 -12.14 10.42
N CYS A 241 -12.51 -12.94 11.48
CA CYS A 241 -11.47 -13.96 11.58
C CYS A 241 -12.01 -15.41 11.58
N ASN A 242 -13.31 -15.60 11.34
CA ASN A 242 -13.92 -16.90 11.04
C ASN A 242 -14.33 -16.99 9.57
#